data_AF-A0A9P9D7K4-F1
#
_entry.id   AF-A0A9P9D7K4-F1
#
_cell.length_a   1.000
_cell.length_b   1.000
_cell.length_c   1.000
_cell.angle_alpha   90.00
_cell.angle_beta   90.00
_cell.angle_gamma   90.00
#
_symmetry.space_group_name_H-M   'P 1'
#
loop_
_entity.id
_entity.type
_entity.pdbx_description
1 polymer ?
#
loop_
_entity_poly.entity_id
_entity_poly.type
_entity_poly.pdbx_seq_one_letter_code
_entity_poly.pdbx_strand_id
1 'polypeptide(L)'
;MARQKVELSEYERKRQENIAKTQKLLRDLEMEAAQAGIAPTAKKTTSTKPKPKKAAPKKIKQEEVVPRRTSSRLRGIEADSDKAKRKAEEEYVAIKEADRAKRQRISDAFNFSDIVVAGKGWDQAGNFLSTVGPANPYERTFDADDIKETSDKELKALRERMNGLELWEDFEPNEIKLTPERIYSIGFHPSADKPLVFAGDKLGNLGICDCSQKSSEIKQEDDEDAEYEGPSITTLKPHTRTIHTFQFSPHDANALYSASYDSTVRKLDLAKGVAVEIYAPAEKNEDAPLSGVEISEDDANMLYFSTLDGHFGMYDMRTPSEKSAGLQVFNLSDKKIGGFSLHPLQPHLVATASLDRTLKIWDLRKINGKGDWRLPALVGEHESRLSVSHAAWNSAGQVATASYDDTIKIHDFSKSSTWTAGTSLTDAEMKPSIVIPHNNQTGRWVTILRAQWQLNPQDGVQRFCIGNMNRFVDIYTAKGQQLAQLGGEGITAVPSVAKFHPTLDWVAAGTASGKLCLWM
;
A
#
# COMPACT_ATOMS: atom_id res chain seq x y z
N MET A 1 -43.67 -37.68 48.83
CA MET A 1 -42.53 -36.87 48.32
C MET A 1 -43.00 -36.13 47.06
N ALA A 2 -43.32 -34.84 47.18
CA ALA A 2 -43.85 -34.06 46.07
C ALA A 2 -42.70 -33.49 45.23
N ARG A 3 -42.70 -33.75 43.91
CA ARG A 3 -41.81 -33.10 42.94
C ARG A 3 -42.26 -31.64 42.76
N GLN A 4 -41.39 -30.71 43.12
CA GLN A 4 -41.56 -29.28 42.91
C GLN A 4 -41.67 -29.01 41.39
N LYS A 5 -42.76 -28.39 40.95
CA LYS A 5 -42.91 -27.88 39.56
C LYS A 5 -41.98 -26.69 39.40
N VAL A 6 -41.04 -26.78 38.48
CA VAL A 6 -40.22 -25.64 38.06
C VAL A 6 -41.09 -24.76 37.16
N GLU A 7 -41.48 -23.59 37.65
CA GLU A 7 -42.13 -22.56 36.82
C GLU A 7 -41.11 -21.98 35.84
N LEU A 8 -41.44 -22.01 34.55
CA LEU A 8 -40.63 -21.45 33.47
C LEU A 8 -40.56 -19.93 33.63
N SER A 9 -39.35 -19.37 33.53
CA SER A 9 -39.11 -17.92 33.58
C SER A 9 -39.87 -17.21 32.45
N GLU A 10 -40.35 -15.99 32.69
CA GLU A 10 -40.99 -15.14 31.66
C GLU A 10 -40.12 -14.99 30.39
N TYR A 11 -38.79 -15.03 30.56
CA TYR A 11 -37.83 -15.02 29.46
C TYR A 11 -37.91 -16.29 28.59
N GLU A 12 -38.03 -17.47 29.20
CA GLU A 12 -38.14 -18.74 28.49
C GLU A 12 -39.48 -18.85 27.76
N ARG A 13 -40.55 -18.32 28.36
CA ARG A 13 -41.87 -18.27 27.71
C ARG A 13 -41.84 -17.36 26.48
N LYS A 14 -41.24 -16.17 26.58
CA LYS A 14 -41.08 -15.24 25.45
C LYS A 14 -40.16 -15.78 24.36
N ARG A 15 -39.13 -16.54 24.72
CA ARG A 15 -38.26 -17.25 23.77
C ARG A 15 -39.03 -18.35 23.03
N GLN A 16 -39.85 -19.13 23.72
CA GLN A 16 -40.69 -20.17 23.09
C GLN A 16 -41.75 -19.56 22.17
N GLU A 17 -42.38 -18.46 22.57
CA GLU A 17 -43.34 -17.72 21.72
C GLU A 17 -42.68 -17.19 20.44
N ASN A 18 -41.45 -16.67 20.53
CA ASN A 18 -40.70 -16.22 19.37
C ASN A 18 -40.33 -17.39 18.45
N ILE A 19 -39.86 -18.51 18.99
CA ILE A 19 -39.55 -19.71 18.20
C ILE A 19 -40.82 -20.21 17.48
N ALA A 20 -41.96 -20.23 18.16
CA ALA A 20 -43.23 -20.65 17.57
C ALA A 20 -43.70 -19.69 16.46
N LYS A 21 -43.54 -18.37 16.63
CA LYS A 21 -43.85 -17.37 15.60
C LYS A 21 -42.97 -17.54 14.37
N THR A 22 -41.66 -17.74 14.55
CA THR A 22 -40.73 -17.94 13.43
C THR A 22 -41.01 -19.24 12.68
N GLN A 23 -41.31 -20.33 13.40
CA GLN A 23 -41.68 -21.60 12.77
C GLN A 23 -42.99 -21.52 11.99
N LYS A 24 -43.97 -20.74 12.49
CA LYS A 24 -45.22 -20.52 11.76
C LYS A 24 -44.98 -19.71 10.49
N LEU A 25 -44.20 -18.64 10.56
CA LEU A 25 -43.84 -17.82 9.40
C LEU A 25 -43.13 -18.64 8.31
N LEU A 26 -42.20 -19.52 8.70
CA LEU A 26 -41.49 -20.39 7.76
C LEU A 26 -42.44 -21.39 7.07
N ARG A 27 -43.39 -21.97 7.81
CA ARG A 27 -44.41 -22.85 7.20
C ARG A 27 -45.35 -22.10 6.26
N ASP A 28 -45.75 -20.89 6.62
CA ASP A 28 -46.62 -20.08 5.78
C ASP A 28 -45.89 -19.70 4.48
N LEU A 29 -44.60 -19.34 4.56
CA LEU A 29 -43.74 -19.09 3.39
C LEU A 29 -43.49 -20.35 2.54
N GLU A 30 -43.32 -21.53 3.15
CA GLU A 30 -43.20 -22.79 2.42
C GLU A 30 -44.49 -23.16 1.67
N MET A 31 -45.65 -22.92 2.30
CA MET A 31 -46.97 -23.13 1.68
C MET A 31 -47.23 -22.13 0.54
N GLU A 32 -46.83 -20.88 0.72
CA GLU A 32 -46.93 -19.82 -0.29
C GLU A 32 -45.99 -20.09 -1.48
N ALA A 33 -44.75 -20.54 -1.23
CA ALA A 33 -43.82 -20.96 -2.28
C ALA A 33 -44.31 -22.20 -3.04
N ALA A 34 -45.02 -23.11 -2.38
CA ALA A 34 -45.66 -24.26 -3.03
C ALA A 34 -46.88 -23.85 -3.89
N GLN A 35 -47.67 -22.86 -3.47
CA GLN A 35 -48.76 -22.30 -4.26
C GLN A 35 -48.28 -21.43 -5.44
N ALA A 36 -47.15 -20.75 -5.30
CA ALA A 36 -46.53 -19.93 -6.34
C ALA A 36 -45.79 -20.75 -7.42
N GLY A 37 -45.72 -22.08 -7.29
CA GLY A 37 -45.12 -22.96 -8.29
C GLY A 37 -43.58 -22.91 -8.36
N ILE A 38 -42.92 -22.35 -7.35
CA ILE A 38 -41.44 -22.18 -7.30
C ILE A 38 -40.75 -23.36 -6.59
N ALA A 39 -41.51 -24.34 -6.09
CA ALA A 39 -40.95 -25.53 -5.46
C ALA A 39 -40.44 -26.56 -6.51
N PRO A 40 -39.24 -27.15 -6.31
CA PRO A 40 -38.68 -28.12 -7.25
C PRO A 40 -39.53 -29.41 -7.29
N THR A 41 -40.04 -29.74 -8.47
CA THR A 41 -40.82 -30.96 -8.70
C THR A 41 -39.89 -32.17 -8.83
N ALA A 42 -40.05 -33.15 -7.93
CA ALA A 42 -39.38 -34.44 -8.04
C ALA A 42 -39.96 -35.24 -9.21
N LYS A 43 -39.16 -35.51 -10.26
CA LYS A 43 -39.54 -36.43 -11.36
C LYS A 43 -39.09 -37.86 -11.07
N LYS A 44 -39.98 -38.78 -11.48
CA LYS A 44 -39.94 -40.24 -11.36
C LYS A 44 -38.89 -40.89 -12.26
N THR A 45 -38.48 -42.07 -11.82
CA THR A 45 -37.55 -43.06 -12.38
C THR A 45 -37.90 -43.57 -13.79
N THR A 46 -36.89 -43.71 -14.67
CA THR A 46 -36.78 -44.76 -15.71
C THR A 46 -35.29 -45.03 -16.02
N SER A 47 -35.02 -46.15 -16.67
CA SER A 47 -33.87 -47.04 -16.49
C SER A 47 -32.73 -46.95 -17.52
N THR A 48 -31.57 -47.52 -17.12
CA THR A 48 -30.50 -48.21 -17.88
C THR A 48 -29.27 -47.48 -18.50
N LYS A 49 -28.09 -47.91 -17.96
CA LYS A 49 -26.72 -48.12 -18.51
C LYS A 49 -25.64 -47.01 -18.43
N PRO A 50 -24.35 -47.40 -18.26
CA PRO A 50 -23.48 -46.84 -17.21
C PRO A 50 -22.26 -46.04 -17.70
N LYS A 51 -21.76 -45.11 -16.87
CA LYS A 51 -20.40 -44.54 -16.91
C LYS A 51 -19.93 -44.12 -15.48
N PRO A 52 -18.63 -43.86 -15.25
CA PRO A 52 -17.79 -44.56 -14.28
C PRO A 52 -17.74 -43.97 -12.86
N LYS A 53 -17.19 -44.79 -11.94
CA LYS A 53 -17.03 -44.61 -10.49
C LYS A 53 -16.53 -43.21 -10.08
N LYS A 54 -17.28 -42.52 -9.21
CA LYS A 54 -16.78 -41.45 -8.33
C LYS A 54 -16.85 -41.88 -6.86
N ALA A 55 -15.88 -41.36 -6.10
CA ALA A 55 -15.44 -41.80 -4.79
C ALA A 55 -16.50 -41.69 -3.68
N ALA A 56 -16.36 -42.54 -2.65
CA ALA A 56 -17.25 -42.63 -1.50
C ALA A 56 -17.30 -41.33 -0.68
N PRO A 57 -18.47 -40.93 -0.14
CA PRO A 57 -18.59 -39.76 0.72
C PRO A 57 -17.95 -40.01 2.10
N LYS A 58 -17.16 -39.04 2.58
CA LYS A 58 -16.48 -39.08 3.88
C LYS A 58 -17.50 -39.02 5.02
N LYS A 59 -17.36 -39.92 6.01
CA LYS A 59 -18.14 -39.95 7.25
C LYS A 59 -17.94 -38.65 8.05
N ILE A 60 -19.03 -38.05 8.49
CA ILE A 60 -19.06 -36.94 9.45
C ILE A 60 -18.58 -37.48 10.80
N LYS A 61 -17.50 -36.92 11.36
CA LYS A 61 -17.03 -37.20 12.72
C LYS A 61 -17.95 -36.47 13.71
N GLN A 62 -18.54 -37.22 14.64
CA GLN A 62 -19.14 -36.69 15.86
C GLN A 62 -18.06 -35.99 16.70
N GLU A 63 -18.29 -34.74 17.09
CA GLU A 63 -17.47 -34.04 18.09
C GLU A 63 -17.73 -34.63 19.48
N GLU A 64 -16.66 -34.99 20.19
CA GLU A 64 -16.70 -35.39 21.59
C GLU A 64 -16.92 -34.16 22.49
N VAL A 65 -17.85 -34.28 23.44
CA VAL A 65 -18.15 -33.26 24.45
C VAL A 65 -16.97 -33.13 25.42
N VAL A 66 -16.23 -32.03 25.33
CA VAL A 66 -15.10 -31.73 26.21
C VAL A 66 -15.60 -31.34 27.62
N PRO A 67 -14.96 -31.79 28.72
CA PRO A 67 -15.43 -31.52 30.09
C PRO A 67 -15.29 -30.04 30.51
N ARG A 68 -16.26 -29.57 31.30
CA ARG A 68 -16.27 -28.22 31.91
C ARG A 68 -15.14 -28.02 32.94
N ARG A 69 -14.62 -26.79 32.98
CA ARG A 69 -13.52 -26.26 33.82
C ARG A 69 -13.72 -26.51 35.33
N THR A 70 -12.77 -27.19 35.96
CA THR A 70 -12.66 -27.34 37.43
C THR A 70 -11.48 -26.53 37.99
N SER A 71 -11.60 -26.04 39.23
CA SER A 71 -10.69 -25.03 39.81
C SER A 71 -9.31 -25.59 40.21
N SER A 72 -8.29 -24.71 40.17
CA SER A 72 -6.88 -25.03 40.33
C SER A 72 -6.47 -25.53 41.73
N ARG A 73 -7.26 -25.29 42.77
CA ARG A 73 -6.97 -25.76 44.14
C ARG A 73 -7.17 -27.27 44.32
N LEU A 74 -8.08 -27.89 43.54
CA LEU A 74 -8.31 -29.35 43.57
C LEU A 74 -7.20 -30.16 42.87
N ARG A 75 -6.25 -29.50 42.18
CA ARG A 75 -5.14 -30.16 41.46
C ARG A 75 -3.79 -30.14 42.18
N GLY A 76 -3.71 -29.61 43.40
CA GLY A 76 -2.51 -29.73 44.25
C GLY A 76 -1.23 -29.10 43.69
N ILE A 77 -1.33 -27.97 42.96
CA ILE A 77 -0.14 -27.26 42.45
C ILE A 77 0.36 -26.29 43.54
N GLU A 78 1.53 -26.56 44.11
CA GLU A 78 2.21 -25.66 45.04
C GLU A 78 2.81 -24.44 44.33
N ALA A 79 2.66 -23.27 44.96
CA ALA A 79 3.06 -21.98 44.43
C ALA A 79 4.54 -21.70 44.74
N ASP A 80 5.42 -22.24 43.88
CA ASP A 80 6.79 -21.79 43.54
C ASP A 80 7.72 -22.98 43.30
N SER A 81 7.59 -23.62 42.13
CA SER A 81 8.59 -24.58 41.64
C SER A 81 9.25 -24.09 40.36
N ASP A 82 10.57 -24.22 40.25
CA ASP A 82 11.34 -23.91 39.03
C ASP A 82 10.85 -24.68 37.80
N LYS A 83 10.14 -25.79 38.01
CA LYS A 83 9.47 -26.57 36.97
C LYS A 83 8.28 -25.81 36.35
N ALA A 84 7.61 -24.95 37.10
CA ALA A 84 6.55 -24.07 36.59
C ALA A 84 7.13 -22.88 35.79
N LYS A 85 8.30 -22.36 36.18
CA LYS A 85 9.01 -21.30 35.41
C LYS A 85 9.53 -21.83 34.07
N ARG A 86 10.17 -23.00 34.05
CA ARG A 86 10.60 -23.64 32.78
C ARG A 86 9.42 -23.99 31.88
N LYS A 87 8.32 -24.48 32.46
CA LYS A 87 7.09 -24.74 31.70
C LYS A 87 6.45 -23.45 31.18
N ALA A 88 6.53 -22.34 31.92
CA ALA A 88 6.05 -21.04 31.46
C ALA A 88 6.95 -20.42 30.38
N GLU A 89 8.27 -20.65 30.42
CA GLU A 89 9.21 -20.26 29.36
C GLU A 89 9.03 -21.12 28.10
N GLU A 90 8.85 -22.44 28.24
CA GLU A 90 8.51 -23.34 27.14
C GLU A 90 7.12 -23.02 26.56
N GLU A 91 6.12 -22.70 27.39
CA GLU A 91 4.82 -22.20 26.94
C GLU A 91 4.96 -20.81 26.28
N TYR A 92 5.84 -19.92 26.75
CA TYR A 92 6.08 -18.61 26.13
C TYR A 92 6.76 -18.73 24.76
N VAL A 93 7.75 -19.62 24.62
CA VAL A 93 8.39 -19.94 23.33
C VAL A 93 7.40 -20.62 22.40
N ALA A 94 6.60 -21.57 22.90
CA ALA A 94 5.54 -22.21 22.12
C ALA A 94 4.40 -21.24 21.74
N ILE A 95 4.09 -20.23 22.57
CA ILE A 95 3.15 -19.15 22.24
C ILE A 95 3.75 -18.23 21.17
N LYS A 96 5.05 -17.94 21.21
CA LYS A 96 5.75 -17.13 20.20
C LYS A 96 5.86 -17.84 18.86
N GLU A 97 6.10 -19.16 18.87
CA GLU A 97 6.08 -20.02 17.68
C GLU A 97 4.65 -20.24 17.16
N ALA A 98 3.66 -20.38 18.05
CA ALA A 98 2.24 -20.43 17.68
C ALA A 98 1.74 -19.09 17.11
N ASP A 99 2.24 -17.94 17.58
CA ASP A 99 1.92 -16.63 17.00
C ASP A 99 2.64 -16.42 15.65
N ARG A 100 3.84 -16.98 15.46
CA ARG A 100 4.51 -17.07 14.15
C ARG A 100 3.74 -17.97 13.17
N ALA A 101 3.09 -19.03 13.68
CA ALA A 101 2.18 -19.89 12.91
C ALA A 101 0.77 -19.28 12.70
N LYS A 102 0.27 -18.39 13.57
CA LYS A 102 -0.99 -17.63 13.36
C LYS A 102 -0.85 -16.48 12.36
N ARG A 103 0.37 -16.08 12.00
CA ARG A 103 0.66 -15.22 10.83
C ARG A 103 0.60 -15.99 9.50
N GLN A 104 0.32 -17.30 9.55
CA GLN A 104 0.01 -18.14 8.41
C GLN A 104 -1.51 -18.09 8.13
N ARG A 105 -1.87 -17.82 6.88
CA ARG A 105 -3.22 -17.58 6.37
C ARG A 105 -4.14 -18.79 6.62
N ILE A 106 -5.37 -18.55 7.07
CA ILE A 106 -6.49 -19.49 6.91
C ILE A 106 -7.53 -18.87 5.97
N SER A 107 -7.93 -19.69 5.01
CA SER A 107 -8.93 -19.52 3.96
C SER A 107 -10.36 -19.81 4.48
N ASP A 108 -11.27 -18.87 4.17
CA ASP A 108 -12.75 -18.90 4.09
C ASP A 108 -13.56 -19.16 5.38
N ALA A 109 -14.68 -18.50 5.69
CA ALA A 109 -15.47 -17.41 5.07
C ALA A 109 -15.99 -16.47 6.18
N PHE A 110 -16.05 -15.15 5.94
CA PHE A 110 -16.60 -14.20 6.92
C PHE A 110 -18.06 -13.88 6.60
N ASN A 111 -18.93 -13.96 7.63
CA ASN A 111 -20.31 -13.51 7.57
C ASN A 111 -20.39 -11.98 7.61
N PHE A 112 -21.25 -11.42 6.77
CA PHE A 112 -21.38 -9.99 6.46
C PHE A 112 -21.85 -9.10 7.64
N SER A 113 -22.12 -9.68 8.81
CA SER A 113 -22.60 -8.97 10.02
C SER A 113 -21.50 -8.54 11.00
N ASP A 114 -20.26 -9.03 10.86
CA ASP A 114 -19.15 -8.71 11.76
C ASP A 114 -18.15 -7.70 11.18
N ILE A 115 -18.43 -7.16 9.98
CA ILE A 115 -17.67 -6.05 9.33
C ILE A 115 -18.55 -4.80 9.25
N VAL A 116 -19.28 -4.50 10.33
CA VAL A 116 -19.93 -3.22 10.52
C VAL A 116 -19.47 -2.65 11.85
N VAL A 117 -18.47 -1.76 11.79
CA VAL A 117 -18.26 -0.78 12.87
C VAL A 117 -19.41 0.21 12.75
N ALA A 118 -20.51 -0.10 13.44
CA ALA A 118 -21.66 0.78 13.53
C ALA A 118 -21.23 2.10 14.18
N GLY A 119 -21.58 3.19 13.50
CA GLY A 119 -21.20 4.54 13.86
C GLY A 119 -21.64 4.94 15.26
N LYS A 120 -20.78 5.71 15.92
CA LYS A 120 -21.25 6.94 16.54
C LYS A 120 -21.36 7.96 15.42
N GLY A 121 -22.58 8.38 15.12
CA GLY A 121 -22.81 9.57 14.32
C GLY A 121 -22.01 10.71 14.93
N TRP A 122 -21.06 11.24 14.17
CA TRP A 122 -20.51 12.55 14.44
C TRP A 122 -21.50 13.54 13.87
N ASP A 123 -22.03 14.41 14.72
CA ASP A 123 -22.94 15.48 14.35
C ASP A 123 -22.41 16.25 13.13
N GLN A 124 -23.30 16.48 12.17
CA GLN A 124 -23.08 17.31 10.99
C GLN A 124 -23.04 18.83 11.34
N ALA A 125 -22.56 19.15 12.54
CA ALA A 125 -22.47 20.49 13.10
C ALA A 125 -21.28 20.53 14.09
N GLY A 126 -20.06 20.32 13.59
CA GLY A 126 -18.90 20.37 14.48
C GLY A 126 -17.60 19.87 13.88
N ASN A 127 -17.24 20.32 12.68
CA ASN A 127 -15.84 20.32 12.25
C ASN A 127 -15.62 21.44 11.22
N PHE A 128 -15.62 22.69 11.70
CA PHE A 128 -15.35 23.88 10.87
C PHE A 128 -13.87 23.98 10.39
N LEU A 129 -13.05 22.96 10.64
CA LEU A 129 -11.60 22.98 10.44
C LEU A 129 -11.03 21.83 9.61
N SER A 130 -11.88 20.95 9.04
CA SER A 130 -11.46 20.04 7.97
C SER A 130 -12.10 20.51 6.66
N THR A 131 -11.33 21.19 5.82
CA THR A 131 -11.74 21.56 4.46
C THR A 131 -11.92 20.33 3.56
N VAL A 132 -11.48 19.15 4.01
CA VAL A 132 -11.57 17.88 3.30
C VAL A 132 -12.74 17.07 3.88
N GLY A 133 -13.77 16.85 3.05
CA GLY A 133 -14.94 16.01 3.37
C GLY A 133 -14.66 14.50 3.24
N PRO A 134 -15.65 13.65 3.56
CA PRO A 134 -15.55 12.20 3.29
C PRO A 134 -15.31 11.94 1.80
N ALA A 135 -14.65 10.82 1.47
CA ALA A 135 -14.36 10.46 0.09
C ALA A 135 -15.66 10.21 -0.69
N ASN A 136 -15.85 10.95 -1.78
CA ASN A 136 -16.98 10.83 -2.68
C ASN A 136 -16.44 10.36 -4.04
N PRO A 137 -16.54 9.05 -4.36
CA PRO A 137 -16.03 8.52 -5.62
C PRO A 137 -16.54 9.30 -6.83
N TYR A 138 -15.64 9.66 -7.73
CA TYR A 138 -15.90 10.39 -8.97
C TYR A 138 -16.31 11.86 -8.82
N GLU A 139 -16.36 12.41 -7.60
CA GLU A 139 -16.57 13.84 -7.41
C GLU A 139 -15.28 14.60 -7.76
N ARG A 140 -15.35 15.37 -8.85
CA ARG A 140 -14.25 16.23 -9.31
C ARG A 140 -14.14 17.48 -8.46
N THR A 141 -12.91 17.88 -8.17
CA THR A 141 -12.56 19.14 -7.52
C THR A 141 -11.74 20.06 -8.42
N PHE A 142 -11.44 19.59 -9.63
CA PHE A 142 -10.74 20.35 -10.66
C PHE A 142 -11.28 19.92 -12.03
N ASP A 143 -11.69 20.90 -12.86
CA ASP A 143 -12.31 20.64 -14.15
C ASP A 143 -11.95 21.70 -15.22
N ALA A 144 -12.66 21.66 -16.35
CA ALA A 144 -12.41 22.54 -17.49
C ALA A 144 -12.70 24.03 -17.19
N ASP A 145 -13.59 24.33 -16.24
CA ASP A 145 -13.89 25.71 -15.86
C ASP A 145 -12.70 26.33 -15.11
N ASP A 146 -12.03 25.58 -14.22
CA ASP A 146 -10.78 26.02 -13.57
C ASP A 146 -9.69 26.40 -14.59
N ILE A 147 -9.59 25.62 -15.68
CA ILE A 147 -8.65 25.88 -16.77
C ILE A 147 -9.07 27.14 -17.53
N LYS A 148 -10.36 27.28 -17.83
CA LYS A 148 -10.91 28.42 -18.56
C LYS A 148 -10.70 29.73 -17.80
N GLU A 149 -10.90 29.71 -16.48
CA GLU A 149 -10.73 30.84 -15.56
C GLU A 149 -9.25 31.20 -15.27
N THR A 150 -8.31 30.35 -15.71
CA THR A 150 -6.87 30.62 -15.56
C THR A 150 -6.45 31.82 -16.42
N SER A 151 -5.97 32.89 -15.78
CA SER A 151 -5.51 34.11 -16.47
C SER A 151 -4.07 34.01 -16.98
N ASP A 152 -3.20 33.31 -16.23
CA ASP A 152 -1.82 33.07 -16.61
C ASP A 152 -1.76 32.11 -17.81
N LYS A 153 -1.18 32.58 -18.92
CA LYS A 153 -1.16 31.85 -20.19
C LYS A 153 -0.29 30.58 -20.12
N GLU A 154 0.82 30.62 -19.40
CA GLU A 154 1.73 29.48 -19.30
C GLU A 154 1.12 28.39 -18.41
N LEU A 155 0.54 28.79 -17.28
CA LEU A 155 -0.19 27.87 -16.41
C LEU A 155 -1.41 27.26 -17.11
N LYS A 156 -2.15 28.07 -17.88
CA LYS A 156 -3.30 27.59 -18.63
C LYS A 156 -2.90 26.55 -19.67
N ALA A 157 -1.86 26.82 -20.45
CA ALA A 157 -1.35 25.86 -21.44
C ALA A 157 -0.86 24.56 -20.77
N LEU A 158 -0.24 24.65 -19.58
CA LEU A 158 0.19 23.48 -18.83
C LEU A 158 -0.99 22.68 -18.27
N ARG A 159 -2.05 23.37 -17.78
CA ARG A 159 -3.30 22.75 -17.36
C ARG A 159 -3.99 22.02 -18.51
N GLU A 160 -4.11 22.67 -19.67
CA GLU A 160 -4.67 22.06 -20.88
C GLU A 160 -3.89 20.80 -21.29
N ARG A 161 -2.56 20.86 -21.25
CA ARG A 161 -1.70 19.71 -21.56
C ARG A 161 -1.86 18.55 -20.57
N MET A 162 -1.75 18.82 -19.27
CA MET A 162 -1.82 17.76 -18.24
C MET A 162 -3.22 17.18 -18.11
N ASN A 163 -4.26 18.02 -18.18
CA ASN A 163 -5.64 17.58 -18.05
C ASN A 163 -6.17 16.91 -19.33
N GLY A 164 -5.48 17.10 -20.45
CA GLY A 164 -5.76 16.43 -21.73
C GLY A 164 -5.13 15.04 -21.87
N LEU A 165 -4.41 14.54 -20.86
CA LEU A 165 -3.90 13.16 -20.89
C LEU A 165 -5.06 12.17 -20.83
N GLU A 166 -5.08 11.23 -21.76
CA GLU A 166 -6.15 10.26 -21.90
C GLU A 166 -5.71 8.88 -21.40
N LEU A 167 -6.68 8.07 -20.94
CA LEU A 167 -6.40 6.69 -20.60
C LEU A 167 -5.86 5.93 -21.82
N TRP A 168 -4.98 4.96 -21.60
CA TRP A 168 -4.47 4.10 -22.66
C TRP A 168 -5.61 3.50 -23.49
N GLU A 169 -5.67 3.88 -24.76
CA GLU A 169 -6.81 3.63 -25.66
C GLU A 169 -7.08 2.14 -25.94
N ASP A 170 -6.04 1.31 -25.92
CA ASP A 170 -6.14 -0.07 -26.38
C ASP A 170 -6.76 -1.02 -25.36
N PHE A 171 -6.64 -0.69 -24.06
CA PHE A 171 -7.07 -1.57 -22.96
C PHE A 171 -7.67 -0.75 -21.82
N GLU A 172 -8.84 -1.17 -21.33
CA GLU A 172 -9.47 -0.49 -20.21
C GLU A 172 -8.72 -0.75 -18.89
N PRO A 173 -8.74 0.19 -17.92
CA PRO A 173 -8.09 -0.01 -16.61
C PRO A 173 -8.55 -1.26 -15.85
N ASN A 174 -9.77 -1.76 -16.13
CA ASN A 174 -10.32 -2.96 -15.53
C ASN A 174 -9.66 -4.26 -16.07
N GLU A 175 -9.09 -4.25 -17.26
CA GLU A 175 -8.45 -5.38 -17.96
C GLU A 175 -6.95 -5.48 -17.63
N ILE A 176 -6.31 -4.37 -17.28
CA ILE A 176 -4.87 -4.30 -17.07
C ILE A 176 -4.47 -4.77 -15.67
N LYS A 177 -4.55 -6.08 -15.43
CA LYS A 177 -4.16 -6.73 -14.18
C LYS A 177 -2.64 -6.91 -14.08
N LEU A 178 -1.94 -5.84 -13.68
CA LEU A 178 -0.48 -5.80 -13.60
C LEU A 178 0.11 -6.74 -12.52
N THR A 179 -0.56 -6.86 -11.37
CA THR A 179 -0.14 -7.77 -10.29
C THR A 179 -1.32 -8.51 -9.68
N PRO A 180 -1.13 -9.73 -9.14
CA PRO A 180 -2.24 -10.48 -8.53
C PRO A 180 -2.82 -9.77 -7.31
N GLU A 181 -2.01 -9.01 -6.58
CA GLU A 181 -2.39 -8.35 -5.33
C GLU A 181 -2.20 -6.82 -5.37
N ARG A 182 -2.60 -6.15 -4.28
CA ARG A 182 -2.45 -4.70 -4.09
C ARG A 182 -1.05 -4.22 -4.45
N ILE A 183 -1.00 -3.22 -5.34
CA ILE A 183 0.21 -2.52 -5.72
C ILE A 183 0.68 -1.63 -4.57
N TYR A 184 1.96 -1.74 -4.23
CA TYR A 184 2.65 -0.93 -3.23
C TYR A 184 3.63 0.07 -3.84
N SER A 185 4.17 -0.26 -5.02
CA SER A 185 5.13 0.56 -5.74
C SER A 185 4.87 0.45 -7.24
N ILE A 186 5.04 1.56 -7.96
CA ILE A 186 4.90 1.64 -9.41
C ILE A 186 6.00 2.53 -9.98
N GLY A 187 6.36 2.32 -11.25
CA GLY A 187 7.29 3.19 -11.94
C GLY A 187 7.47 2.81 -13.40
N PHE A 188 7.90 3.78 -14.19
CA PHE A 188 8.28 3.58 -15.59
C PHE A 188 9.75 3.23 -15.69
N HIS A 189 10.08 2.39 -16.67
CA HIS A 189 11.44 2.31 -17.17
C HIS A 189 11.88 3.70 -17.71
N PRO A 190 13.15 4.11 -17.59
CA PRO A 190 13.58 5.45 -17.99
C PRO A 190 13.62 5.75 -19.49
N SER A 191 13.58 4.72 -20.36
CA SER A 191 13.55 4.92 -21.81
C SER A 191 12.25 5.58 -22.26
N ALA A 192 12.38 6.61 -23.09
CA ALA A 192 11.28 7.31 -23.74
C ALA A 192 10.81 6.61 -25.04
N ASP A 193 11.43 5.49 -25.44
CA ASP A 193 11.12 4.82 -26.70
C ASP A 193 9.77 4.11 -26.66
N LYS A 194 9.38 3.60 -25.47
CA LYS A 194 8.09 2.94 -25.25
C LYS A 194 7.64 3.02 -23.78
N PRO A 195 6.33 3.07 -23.52
CA PRO A 195 5.78 3.12 -22.17
C PRO A 195 5.88 1.75 -21.49
N LEU A 196 6.98 1.47 -20.80
CA LEU A 196 7.18 0.23 -20.05
C LEU A 196 6.96 0.45 -18.56
N VAL A 197 5.87 -0.12 -18.02
CA VAL A 197 5.43 0.09 -16.63
C VAL A 197 5.71 -1.13 -15.75
N PHE A 198 6.21 -0.88 -14.54
CA PHE A 198 6.51 -1.87 -13.53
C PHE A 198 5.68 -1.62 -12.28
N ALA A 199 5.20 -2.67 -11.63
CA ALA A 199 4.56 -2.56 -10.31
C ALA A 199 4.95 -3.69 -9.36
N GLY A 200 5.27 -3.33 -8.13
CA GLY A 200 5.54 -4.25 -7.03
C GLY A 200 4.33 -4.38 -6.10
N ASP A 201 3.96 -5.61 -5.75
CA ASP A 201 2.78 -5.90 -4.93
C ASP A 201 3.11 -6.31 -3.47
N LYS A 202 2.05 -6.51 -2.69
CA LYS A 202 2.12 -6.87 -1.27
C LYS A 202 2.70 -8.28 -0.98
N LEU A 203 2.82 -9.14 -1.98
CA LEU A 203 3.30 -10.53 -1.84
C LEU A 203 4.66 -10.77 -2.50
N GLY A 204 5.31 -9.71 -2.99
CA GLY A 204 6.63 -9.82 -3.58
C GLY A 204 6.65 -10.04 -5.09
N ASN A 205 5.49 -9.93 -5.76
CA ASN A 205 5.44 -10.01 -7.22
C ASN A 205 5.76 -8.66 -7.85
N LEU A 206 6.46 -8.70 -8.98
CA LEU A 206 6.79 -7.58 -9.85
C LEU A 206 6.12 -7.82 -11.20
N GLY A 207 5.09 -7.04 -11.51
CA GLY A 207 4.42 -7.05 -12.81
C GLY A 207 5.06 -6.06 -13.76
N ILE A 208 5.16 -6.42 -15.04
CA ILE A 208 5.77 -5.61 -16.10
C ILE A 208 4.82 -5.62 -17.29
N CYS A 209 4.44 -4.43 -17.76
CA CYS A 209 3.58 -4.24 -18.92
C CYS A 209 4.28 -3.36 -19.95
N ASP A 210 4.38 -3.89 -21.17
CA ASP A 210 4.72 -3.08 -22.34
C ASP A 210 3.44 -2.40 -22.83
N CYS A 211 3.27 -1.11 -22.53
CA CYS A 211 2.06 -0.38 -22.84
C CYS A 211 2.05 0.19 -24.27
N SER A 212 2.93 -0.32 -25.16
CA SER A 212 2.83 -0.10 -26.60
C SER A 212 2.06 -1.22 -27.31
N GLN A 213 1.54 -2.21 -26.57
CA GLN A 213 0.73 -3.29 -27.12
C GLN A 213 -0.57 -2.74 -27.72
N LYS A 214 -1.06 -3.41 -28.76
CA LYS A 214 -2.35 -3.10 -29.39
C LYS A 214 -3.33 -4.22 -29.07
N SER A 215 -4.58 -3.88 -28.78
CA SER A 215 -5.62 -4.90 -28.65
C SER A 215 -5.82 -5.56 -30.00
N SER A 216 -5.89 -6.89 -30.02
CA SER A 216 -6.22 -7.60 -31.25
C SER A 216 -7.64 -7.24 -31.66
N GLU A 217 -7.84 -6.73 -32.88
CA GLU A 217 -9.17 -6.56 -33.49
C GLU A 217 -9.82 -7.95 -33.61
N ILE A 218 -10.47 -8.42 -32.54
CA ILE A 218 -11.33 -9.59 -32.63
C ILE A 218 -12.52 -9.14 -33.48
N LYS A 219 -12.56 -9.60 -34.74
CA LYS A 219 -13.77 -9.50 -35.55
C LYS A 219 -14.88 -10.19 -34.77
N GLN A 220 -15.80 -9.40 -34.23
CA GLN A 220 -17.05 -9.87 -33.63
C GLN A 220 -17.83 -10.65 -34.68
N GLU A 221 -17.54 -11.94 -34.82
CA GLU A 221 -18.45 -12.90 -35.42
C GLU A 221 -18.73 -13.95 -34.34
N ASP A 222 -19.83 -13.71 -33.62
CA ASP A 222 -20.66 -14.70 -32.91
C ASP A 222 -20.02 -15.56 -31.81
N ASP A 223 -19.34 -14.96 -30.83
CA ASP A 223 -19.07 -15.66 -29.56
C ASP A 223 -19.33 -14.74 -28.34
N GLU A 224 -20.49 -14.92 -27.69
CA GLU A 224 -20.88 -14.21 -26.45
C GLU A 224 -19.99 -14.60 -25.24
N ASP A 225 -19.10 -15.59 -25.42
CA ASP A 225 -18.13 -16.08 -24.43
C ASP A 225 -16.67 -15.69 -24.74
N ALA A 226 -16.42 -14.77 -25.70
CA ALA A 226 -15.07 -14.30 -25.98
C ALA A 226 -14.49 -13.54 -24.77
N GLU A 227 -13.62 -14.21 -24.02
CA GLU A 227 -12.88 -13.65 -22.89
C GLU A 227 -11.93 -12.57 -23.43
N TYR A 228 -12.23 -11.29 -23.18
CA TYR A 228 -11.34 -10.18 -23.54
C TYR A 228 -10.00 -10.36 -22.81
N GLU A 229 -8.98 -10.85 -23.51
CA GLU A 229 -7.64 -10.96 -22.98
C GLU A 229 -7.04 -9.54 -22.89
N GLY A 230 -6.80 -9.09 -21.66
CA GLY A 230 -6.03 -7.85 -21.40
C GLY A 230 -4.60 -7.93 -21.96
N PRO A 231 -3.80 -6.86 -21.82
CA PRO A 231 -2.46 -6.84 -22.38
C PRO A 231 -1.59 -7.92 -21.75
N SER A 232 -0.59 -8.42 -22.50
CA SER A 232 0.38 -9.38 -21.97
C SER A 232 1.18 -8.75 -20.83
N ILE A 233 1.19 -9.43 -19.68
CA ILE A 233 1.91 -9.02 -18.47
C ILE A 233 3.00 -10.04 -18.15
N THR A 234 4.24 -9.57 -18.04
CA THR A 234 5.33 -10.39 -17.50
C THR A 234 5.33 -10.28 -15.98
N THR A 235 5.28 -11.40 -15.26
CA THR A 235 5.32 -11.42 -13.79
C THR A 235 6.59 -12.10 -13.30
N LEU A 236 7.35 -11.41 -12.47
CA LEU A 236 8.49 -11.95 -11.72
C LEU A 236 8.14 -11.96 -10.23
N LYS A 237 8.83 -12.80 -9.44
CA LYS A 237 8.67 -12.81 -7.99
C LYS A 237 10.03 -12.72 -7.29
N PRO A 238 10.68 -11.53 -7.33
CA PRO A 238 12.00 -11.35 -6.74
C PRO A 238 11.98 -11.47 -5.21
N HIS A 239 10.84 -11.23 -4.56
CA HIS A 239 10.72 -11.15 -3.10
C HIS A 239 9.65 -12.09 -2.54
N THR A 240 9.72 -12.34 -1.23
CA THR A 240 8.75 -13.20 -0.52
C THR A 240 7.66 -12.40 0.22
N ARG A 241 7.86 -11.10 0.37
CA ARG A 241 6.94 -10.14 1.01
C ARG A 241 6.85 -8.86 0.17
N THR A 242 5.99 -7.95 0.59
CA THR A 242 5.72 -6.64 -0.03
C THR A 242 6.94 -5.98 -0.65
N ILE A 243 6.89 -5.67 -1.95
CA ILE A 243 7.82 -4.74 -2.59
C ILE A 243 7.35 -3.32 -2.27
N HIS A 244 7.90 -2.73 -1.22
CA HIS A 244 7.41 -1.45 -0.70
C HIS A 244 7.79 -0.28 -1.60
N THR A 245 8.96 -0.35 -2.23
CA THR A 245 9.47 0.61 -3.21
C THR A 245 10.54 -0.04 -4.08
N PHE A 246 10.76 0.53 -5.25
CA PHE A 246 11.88 0.20 -6.13
C PHE A 246 12.34 1.46 -6.89
N GLN A 247 13.57 1.41 -7.40
CA GLN A 247 14.14 2.46 -8.24
C GLN A 247 14.94 1.82 -9.39
N PHE A 248 14.78 2.36 -10.60
CA PHE A 248 15.72 2.07 -11.68
C PHE A 248 17.05 2.73 -11.36
N SER A 249 18.15 2.04 -11.66
CA SER A 249 19.48 2.61 -11.46
C SER A 249 19.65 3.86 -12.34
N PRO A 250 20.07 5.01 -11.78
CA PRO A 250 20.40 6.17 -12.59
C PRO A 250 21.63 5.94 -13.48
N HIS A 251 22.41 4.89 -13.20
CA HIS A 251 23.66 4.55 -13.88
C HIS A 251 23.53 3.38 -14.88
N ASP A 252 22.41 2.65 -14.86
CA ASP A 252 22.21 1.44 -15.66
C ASP A 252 20.73 1.17 -15.89
N ALA A 253 20.22 1.50 -17.09
CA ALA A 253 18.81 1.30 -17.44
C ALA A 253 18.38 -0.18 -17.35
N ASN A 254 19.32 -1.13 -17.40
CA ASN A 254 19.03 -2.56 -17.29
C ASN A 254 18.88 -3.03 -15.82
N ALA A 255 19.11 -2.15 -14.84
CA ALA A 255 19.09 -2.49 -13.43
C ALA A 255 17.91 -1.86 -12.67
N LEU A 256 17.18 -2.68 -11.93
CA LEU A 256 16.12 -2.26 -11.01
C LEU A 256 16.44 -2.73 -9.60
N TYR A 257 16.48 -1.82 -8.63
CA TYR A 257 16.67 -2.15 -7.22
C TYR A 257 15.33 -2.10 -6.48
N SER A 258 14.97 -3.18 -5.79
CA SER A 258 13.73 -3.30 -5.03
C SER A 258 13.99 -3.58 -3.56
N ALA A 259 13.29 -2.87 -2.67
CA ALA A 259 13.31 -3.13 -1.23
C ALA A 259 12.00 -3.76 -0.78
N SER A 260 12.12 -4.76 0.08
CA SER A 260 10.98 -5.55 0.55
C SER A 260 10.88 -5.63 2.05
N TYR A 261 9.65 -5.91 2.49
CA TYR A 261 9.39 -6.31 3.86
C TYR A 261 10.00 -7.66 4.24
N ASP A 262 10.64 -8.38 3.32
CA ASP A 262 11.46 -9.56 3.63
C ASP A 262 12.90 -9.22 4.08
N SER A 263 13.14 -7.96 4.41
CA SER A 263 14.43 -7.41 4.90
C SER A 263 15.51 -7.30 3.84
N THR A 264 15.23 -7.62 2.57
CA THR A 264 16.26 -7.63 1.51
C THR A 264 16.11 -6.49 0.51
N VAL A 265 17.24 -6.05 -0.04
CA VAL A 265 17.30 -5.31 -1.30
C VAL A 265 17.82 -6.24 -2.39
N ARG A 266 17.11 -6.29 -3.52
CA ARG A 266 17.50 -7.08 -4.69
C ARG A 266 17.70 -6.21 -5.91
N LYS A 267 18.72 -6.52 -6.72
CA LYS A 267 18.97 -5.95 -8.05
C LYS A 267 18.47 -6.93 -9.09
N LEU A 268 17.49 -6.52 -9.89
CA LEU A 268 17.01 -7.23 -11.06
C LEU A 268 17.75 -6.74 -12.31
N ASP A 269 18.35 -7.68 -13.03
CA ASP A 269 18.85 -7.51 -14.40
C ASP A 269 17.68 -7.76 -15.36
N LEU A 270 17.19 -6.71 -16.03
CA LEU A 270 15.98 -6.77 -16.86
C LEU A 270 16.16 -7.67 -18.09
N ALA A 271 17.33 -7.60 -18.74
CA ALA A 271 17.63 -8.41 -19.92
C ALA A 271 17.71 -9.90 -19.60
N LYS A 272 18.23 -10.26 -18.41
CA LYS A 272 18.36 -11.67 -18.00
C LYS A 272 17.16 -12.19 -17.20
N GLY A 273 16.34 -11.31 -16.66
CA GLY A 273 15.26 -11.67 -15.73
C GLY A 273 15.77 -12.28 -14.41
N VAL A 274 16.99 -11.93 -13.98
CA VAL A 274 17.63 -12.48 -12.78
C VAL A 274 17.71 -11.43 -11.69
N ALA A 275 17.14 -11.74 -10.52
CA ALA A 275 17.24 -10.91 -9.32
C ALA A 275 18.33 -11.45 -8.38
N VAL A 276 19.29 -10.61 -8.03
CA VAL A 276 20.40 -10.91 -7.11
C VAL A 276 20.24 -10.12 -5.82
N GLU A 277 20.50 -10.76 -4.68
CA GLU A 277 20.52 -10.09 -3.39
C GLU A 277 21.74 -9.17 -3.28
N ILE A 278 21.49 -7.90 -2.96
CA ILE A 278 22.52 -6.87 -2.80
C ILE A 278 22.73 -6.55 -1.32
N TYR A 279 21.64 -6.53 -0.57
CA TYR A 279 21.66 -6.32 0.88
C TYR A 279 20.66 -7.24 1.55
N ALA A 280 21.09 -7.80 2.67
CA ALA A 280 20.27 -8.46 3.69
C ALA A 280 20.95 -8.25 5.05
N PRO A 281 20.21 -8.34 6.16
CA PRO A 281 20.82 -8.38 7.49
C PRO A 281 21.85 -9.52 7.61
N ALA A 282 22.86 -9.33 8.45
CA ALA A 282 23.91 -10.33 8.64
C ALA A 282 23.35 -11.66 9.19
N GLU A 283 22.38 -11.56 10.10
CA GLU A 283 21.67 -12.72 10.64
C GLU A 283 20.47 -13.08 9.76
N LYS A 284 20.47 -14.28 9.18
CA LYS A 284 19.42 -14.74 8.25
C LYS A 284 17.99 -14.72 8.82
N ASN A 285 17.85 -14.75 10.14
CA ASN A 285 16.57 -14.76 10.83
C ASN A 285 16.14 -13.37 11.33
N GLU A 286 16.94 -12.33 11.09
CA GLU A 286 16.62 -10.97 11.49
C GLU A 286 15.48 -10.41 10.61
N ASP A 287 14.39 -10.04 11.28
CA ASP A 287 13.23 -9.39 10.64
C ASP A 287 13.42 -7.88 10.77
N ALA A 288 14.04 -7.27 9.76
CA ALA A 288 14.24 -5.83 9.61
C ALA A 288 13.57 -5.33 8.31
N PRO A 289 12.23 -5.28 8.23
CA PRO A 289 11.53 -4.99 6.98
C PRO A 289 11.88 -3.61 6.43
N LEU A 290 12.16 -3.55 5.12
CA LEU A 290 12.60 -2.32 4.46
C LEU A 290 11.43 -1.49 3.92
N SER A 291 11.51 -0.18 4.12
CA SER A 291 10.50 0.80 3.72
C SER A 291 11.00 1.84 2.70
N GLY A 292 12.25 1.76 2.27
CA GLY A 292 12.84 2.71 1.34
C GLY A 292 14.05 2.11 0.63
N VAL A 293 14.30 2.53 -0.61
CA VAL A 293 15.51 2.21 -1.34
C VAL A 293 15.81 3.31 -2.34
N GLU A 294 17.04 3.81 -2.34
CA GLU A 294 17.56 4.67 -3.40
C GLU A 294 19.04 4.36 -3.68
N ILE A 295 19.44 4.47 -4.95
CA ILE A 295 20.83 4.48 -5.43
C ILE A 295 21.22 5.94 -5.64
N SER A 296 22.43 6.30 -5.20
CA SER A 296 22.93 7.66 -5.37
C SER A 296 23.02 8.07 -6.84
N GLU A 297 22.63 9.30 -7.16
CA GLU A 297 22.78 9.86 -8.51
C GLU A 297 24.25 10.10 -8.90
N ASP A 298 25.15 10.28 -7.92
CA ASP A 298 26.57 10.57 -8.11
C ASP A 298 27.51 9.37 -7.95
N ASP A 299 27.07 8.30 -7.25
CA ASP A 299 27.85 7.08 -7.03
C ASP A 299 26.99 5.83 -7.22
N ALA A 300 27.28 5.08 -8.29
CA ALA A 300 26.62 3.83 -8.63
C ALA A 300 26.77 2.70 -7.59
N ASN A 301 27.68 2.85 -6.62
CA ASN A 301 27.98 1.85 -5.61
C ASN A 301 27.34 2.13 -4.25
N MET A 302 26.71 3.30 -4.08
CA MET A 302 26.10 3.69 -2.81
C MET A 302 24.60 3.42 -2.83
N LEU A 303 24.21 2.49 -1.97
CA LEU A 303 22.82 2.10 -1.71
C LEU A 303 22.34 2.72 -0.40
N TYR A 304 21.15 3.29 -0.43
CA TYR A 304 20.46 3.83 0.74
C TYR A 304 19.16 3.08 0.96
N PHE A 305 18.80 2.82 2.22
CA PHE A 305 17.54 2.19 2.55
C PHE A 305 17.00 2.67 3.90
N SER A 306 15.71 2.45 4.15
CA SER A 306 15.10 2.70 5.46
C SER A 306 14.30 1.50 5.94
N THR A 307 13.99 1.43 7.23
CA THR A 307 13.23 0.32 7.84
C THR A 307 11.91 0.76 8.49
N LEU A 308 11.08 -0.22 8.82
CA LEU A 308 9.84 0.01 9.59
C LEU A 308 10.07 0.43 11.03
N ASP A 309 11.29 0.32 11.54
CA ASP A 309 11.66 0.71 12.91
C ASP A 309 12.51 1.98 12.94
N GLY A 310 12.47 2.77 11.86
CA GLY A 310 13.06 4.11 11.82
C GLY A 310 14.57 4.16 11.59
N HIS A 311 15.17 3.02 11.21
CA HIS A 311 16.57 2.98 10.83
C HIS A 311 16.74 3.44 9.37
N PHE A 312 17.88 4.08 9.11
CA PHE A 312 18.36 4.47 7.79
C PHE A 312 19.74 3.86 7.56
N GLY A 313 19.89 3.11 6.48
CA GLY A 313 21.12 2.44 6.10
C GLY A 313 21.80 3.12 4.91
N MET A 314 23.13 3.21 4.98
CA MET A 314 24.03 3.53 3.87
C MET A 314 24.93 2.34 3.63
N TYR A 315 25.00 1.84 2.40
CA TYR A 315 25.74 0.63 2.08
C TYR A 315 26.58 0.82 0.82
N ASP A 316 27.90 0.67 0.97
CA ASP A 316 28.82 0.58 -0.17
C ASP A 316 28.84 -0.85 -0.73
N MET A 317 28.21 -1.02 -1.90
CA MET A 317 28.00 -2.31 -2.57
C MET A 317 29.31 -2.97 -3.05
N ARG A 318 30.45 -2.26 -3.02
CA ARG A 318 31.76 -2.84 -3.35
C ARG A 318 32.35 -3.66 -2.20
N THR A 319 31.83 -3.47 -0.99
CA THR A 319 32.32 -4.18 0.18
C THR A 319 31.69 -5.57 0.28
N PRO A 320 32.42 -6.60 0.76
CA PRO A 320 31.85 -7.93 0.95
C PRO A 320 30.69 -7.90 1.95
N SER A 321 29.55 -8.50 1.57
CA SER A 321 28.35 -8.60 2.41
C SER A 321 28.62 -9.29 3.75
N GLU A 322 29.54 -10.25 3.77
CA GLU A 322 29.90 -11.11 4.90
C GLU A 322 30.49 -10.37 6.11
N LYS A 323 30.84 -9.08 5.97
CA LYS A 323 31.44 -8.29 7.06
C LYS A 323 30.71 -7.01 7.42
N SER A 324 29.61 -6.68 6.74
CA SER A 324 28.90 -5.39 6.91
C SER A 324 29.84 -4.18 6.89
N ALA A 325 31.01 -4.29 6.24
CA ALA A 325 32.12 -3.36 6.43
C ALA A 325 31.85 -2.00 5.77
N GLY A 326 31.04 -1.98 4.71
CA GLY A 326 30.54 -0.77 4.08
C GLY A 326 29.15 -0.36 4.56
N LEU A 327 28.58 -1.01 5.57
CA LEU A 327 27.26 -0.70 6.10
C LEU A 327 27.34 0.28 7.26
N GLN A 328 26.64 1.40 7.15
CA GLN A 328 26.36 2.30 8.26
C GLN A 328 24.85 2.37 8.47
N VAL A 329 24.40 2.16 9.71
CA VAL A 329 22.99 2.24 10.08
C VAL A 329 22.82 3.32 11.14
N PHE A 330 21.82 4.17 10.95
CA PHE A 330 21.48 5.28 11.85
C PHE A 330 20.03 5.14 12.30
N ASN A 331 19.75 5.35 13.58
CA ASN A 331 18.37 5.43 14.08
C ASN A 331 17.85 6.88 13.94
N LEU A 332 17.25 7.21 12.80
CA LEU A 332 16.82 8.58 12.50
C LEU A 332 15.43 8.92 13.08
N SER A 333 14.66 7.91 13.48
CA SER A 333 13.31 8.10 14.05
C SER A 333 12.94 6.94 14.98
N ASP A 334 12.20 7.21 16.04
CA ASP A 334 11.67 6.18 16.95
C ASP A 334 10.44 5.44 16.38
N LYS A 335 10.04 5.76 15.15
CA LYS A 335 8.90 5.18 14.44
C LYS A 335 9.29 4.87 12.99
N LYS A 336 8.43 4.11 12.31
CA LYS A 336 8.55 3.82 10.88
C LYS A 336 8.87 5.08 10.08
N ILE A 337 9.99 5.03 9.35
CA ILE A 337 10.22 5.92 8.21
C ILE A 337 9.31 5.41 7.08
N GLY A 338 8.29 6.21 6.74
CA GLY A 338 7.29 5.90 5.72
C GLY A 338 7.86 5.95 4.30
N GLY A 339 8.88 6.78 4.13
CA GLY A 339 9.80 6.82 3.00
C GLY A 339 10.78 7.98 3.19
N PHE A 340 11.82 7.97 2.36
CA PHE A 340 12.81 9.03 2.28
C PHE A 340 13.08 9.37 0.82
N SER A 341 13.81 10.45 0.59
CA SER A 341 14.44 10.74 -0.70
C SER A 341 15.78 11.44 -0.50
N LEU A 342 16.73 11.15 -1.39
CA LEU A 342 17.95 11.90 -1.56
C LEU A 342 17.68 13.13 -2.42
N HIS A 343 18.40 14.23 -2.16
CA HIS A 343 18.35 15.38 -3.04
C HIS A 343 19.02 15.03 -4.38
N PRO A 344 18.34 15.13 -5.54
CA PRO A 344 18.86 14.63 -6.83
C PRO A 344 20.20 15.24 -7.24
N LEU A 345 20.40 16.54 -6.99
CA LEU A 345 21.66 17.24 -7.30
C LEU A 345 22.68 17.27 -6.14
N GLN A 346 22.28 16.86 -4.93
CA GLN A 346 23.11 16.92 -3.72
C GLN A 346 22.84 15.70 -2.84
N PRO A 347 23.21 14.47 -3.27
CA PRO A 347 22.75 13.23 -2.63
C PRO A 347 23.17 13.04 -1.17
N HIS A 348 24.05 13.90 -0.66
CA HIS A 348 24.38 13.99 0.76
C HIS A 348 23.26 14.59 1.64
N LEU A 349 22.24 15.21 1.04
CA LEU A 349 21.05 15.69 1.74
C LEU A 349 19.92 14.67 1.62
N VAL A 350 19.36 14.28 2.77
CA VAL A 350 18.30 13.28 2.87
C VAL A 350 17.07 13.91 3.51
N ALA A 351 15.89 13.76 2.90
CA ALA A 351 14.62 14.02 3.57
C ALA A 351 14.00 12.72 4.04
N THR A 352 13.64 12.64 5.32
CA THR A 352 12.91 11.49 5.89
C THR A 352 11.53 11.92 6.37
N ALA A 353 10.51 11.14 6.04
CA ALA A 353 9.16 11.26 6.60
C ALA A 353 8.86 10.07 7.51
N SER A 354 8.31 10.35 8.70
CA SER A 354 8.04 9.29 9.68
C SER A 354 6.64 9.36 10.30
N LEU A 355 6.21 8.19 10.80
CA LEU A 355 5.00 8.08 11.60
C LEU A 355 5.09 8.83 12.93
N ASP A 356 6.28 9.26 13.36
CA ASP A 356 6.48 10.20 14.47
C ASP A 356 5.98 11.62 14.18
N ARG A 357 5.39 11.83 12.99
CA ARG A 357 4.81 13.10 12.49
C ARG A 357 5.83 14.09 11.97
N THR A 358 7.08 13.69 11.78
CA THR A 358 8.15 14.61 11.41
C THR A 358 8.57 14.47 9.95
N LEU A 359 8.88 15.61 9.34
CA LEU A 359 9.85 15.73 8.24
C LEU A 359 11.19 16.13 8.87
N LYS A 360 12.26 15.40 8.56
CA LYS A 360 13.63 15.77 8.94
C LYS A 360 14.54 15.82 7.73
N ILE A 361 15.39 16.83 7.68
CA ILE A 361 16.46 16.98 6.67
C ILE A 361 17.79 16.67 7.32
N TRP A 362 18.58 15.79 6.72
CA TRP A 362 19.86 15.32 7.24
C TRP A 362 20.99 15.61 6.26
N ASP A 363 22.17 15.94 6.77
CA ASP A 363 23.40 16.07 5.99
C ASP A 363 24.37 14.94 6.34
N LEU A 364 24.59 14.05 5.37
CA LEU A 364 25.42 12.85 5.49
C LEU A 364 26.92 13.14 5.55
N ARG A 365 27.37 14.36 5.19
CA ARG A 365 28.79 14.73 5.20
C ARG A 365 29.35 14.85 6.62
N LYS A 366 28.48 15.05 7.61
CA LYS A 366 28.86 15.24 9.02
C LYS A 366 28.10 14.26 9.89
N ILE A 367 28.84 13.33 10.50
CA ILE A 367 28.28 12.42 11.51
C ILE A 367 28.63 12.95 12.90
N ASN A 368 27.61 13.19 13.72
CA ASN A 368 27.73 13.57 15.11
C ASN A 368 27.59 12.34 16.02
N GLY A 369 28.03 12.45 17.28
CA GLY A 369 27.89 11.38 18.27
C GLY A 369 28.96 10.27 18.16
N LYS A 370 28.82 9.24 19.00
CA LYS A 370 29.71 8.06 19.08
C LYS A 370 28.89 6.81 19.36
N GLY A 371 29.39 5.65 18.90
CA GLY A 371 28.71 4.35 19.09
C GLY A 371 27.29 4.37 18.49
N ASP A 372 26.33 3.88 19.26
CA ASP A 372 24.92 3.77 18.86
C ASP A 372 24.21 5.12 18.72
N TRP A 373 24.81 6.20 19.27
CA TRP A 373 24.29 7.57 19.16
C TRP A 373 24.83 8.33 17.95
N ARG A 374 25.47 7.63 17.00
CA ARG A 374 25.91 8.23 15.75
C ARG A 374 24.70 8.61 14.93
N LEU A 375 24.65 9.87 14.50
CA LEU A 375 23.60 10.39 13.62
C LEU A 375 24.23 11.35 12.60
N PRO A 376 23.77 11.35 11.34
CA PRO A 376 24.02 12.46 10.43
C PRO A 376 23.60 13.78 11.06
N ALA A 377 24.19 14.88 10.60
CA ALA A 377 23.84 16.19 11.10
C ALA A 377 22.39 16.51 10.71
N LEU A 378 21.53 16.71 11.71
CA LEU A 378 20.18 17.21 11.51
C LEU A 378 20.28 18.66 11.04
N VAL A 379 19.81 18.91 9.81
CA VAL A 379 19.73 20.24 9.22
C VAL A 379 18.48 20.96 9.71
N GLY A 380 17.36 20.26 9.85
CA GLY A 380 16.14 20.85 10.37
C GLY A 380 15.00 19.84 10.45
N GLU A 381 13.97 20.20 11.21
CA GLU A 381 12.79 19.38 11.44
C GLU A 381 11.51 20.20 11.31
N HIS A 382 10.45 19.58 10.78
CA HIS A 382 9.11 20.13 10.76
C HIS A 382 8.10 19.07 11.24
N GLU A 383 7.36 19.39 12.30
CA GLU A 383 6.29 18.53 12.83
C GLU A 383 4.95 18.81 12.15
N SER A 384 4.28 17.76 11.66
CA SER A 384 2.90 17.80 11.19
C SER A 384 1.92 17.38 12.29
N ARG A 385 0.64 17.71 12.12
CA ARG A 385 -0.39 17.37 13.13
C ARG A 385 -0.57 15.86 13.28
N LEU A 386 -0.40 15.10 12.20
CA LEU A 386 -0.47 13.64 12.15
C LEU A 386 0.73 13.08 11.36
N SER A 387 0.80 11.75 11.27
CA SER A 387 1.92 11.03 10.65
C SER A 387 2.19 11.46 9.21
N VAL A 388 3.48 11.59 8.87
CA VAL A 388 3.92 11.93 7.51
C VAL A 388 4.24 10.63 6.77
N SER A 389 3.62 10.41 5.61
CA SER A 389 3.72 9.15 4.88
C SER A 389 4.97 9.03 4.03
N HIS A 390 5.42 10.14 3.44
CA HIS A 390 6.54 10.20 2.51
C HIS A 390 7.08 11.62 2.39
N ALA A 391 8.37 11.75 2.07
CA ALA A 391 9.04 13.01 1.74
C ALA A 391 9.81 12.82 0.43
N ALA A 392 9.48 13.62 -0.58
CA ALA A 392 10.07 13.54 -1.92
C ALA A 392 10.77 14.85 -2.29
N TRP A 393 12.07 14.79 -2.57
CA TRP A 393 12.82 15.89 -3.17
C TRP A 393 12.54 16.02 -4.67
N ASN A 394 12.61 17.26 -5.17
CA ASN A 394 12.72 17.55 -6.58
C ASN A 394 14.09 18.15 -6.94
N SER A 395 14.38 18.28 -8.24
CA SER A 395 15.67 18.80 -8.71
C SER A 395 15.86 20.30 -8.45
N ALA A 396 14.79 21.05 -8.16
CA ALA A 396 14.85 22.46 -7.78
C ALA A 396 15.09 22.70 -6.28
N GLY A 397 15.22 21.63 -5.47
CA GLY A 397 15.48 21.72 -4.04
C GLY A 397 14.22 21.90 -3.19
N GLN A 398 13.04 21.47 -3.65
CA GLN A 398 11.83 21.47 -2.82
C GLN A 398 11.51 20.05 -2.35
N VAL A 399 10.89 19.96 -1.18
CA VAL A 399 10.40 18.70 -0.61
C VAL A 399 8.88 18.72 -0.52
N ALA A 400 8.22 17.75 -1.15
CA ALA A 400 6.79 17.51 -0.97
C ALA A 400 6.58 16.42 0.09
N THR A 401 5.69 16.68 1.05
CA THR A 401 5.28 15.71 2.06
C THR A 401 3.79 15.47 2.01
N ALA A 402 3.36 14.22 2.09
CA ALA A 402 1.95 13.86 2.27
C ALA A 402 1.74 13.39 3.72
N SER A 403 0.65 13.81 4.35
CA SER A 403 0.42 13.59 5.77
C SER A 403 -1.04 13.23 6.06
N TYR A 404 -1.25 12.39 7.06
CA TYR A 404 -2.58 11.98 7.53
C TYR A 404 -3.39 13.13 8.16
N ASP A 405 -2.82 14.33 8.27
CA ASP A 405 -3.53 15.56 8.63
C ASP A 405 -4.28 16.19 7.46
N ASP A 406 -4.48 15.42 6.38
CA ASP A 406 -5.16 15.78 5.14
C ASP A 406 -4.55 16.98 4.43
N THR A 407 -3.21 17.03 4.46
CA THR A 407 -2.44 18.03 3.73
C THR A 407 -1.30 17.41 2.95
N ILE A 408 -0.98 18.06 1.83
CA ILE A 408 0.33 17.99 1.18
C ILE A 408 1.05 19.29 1.51
N LYS A 409 2.28 19.22 1.99
CA LYS A 409 3.09 20.40 2.31
C LYS A 409 4.32 20.45 1.41
N ILE A 410 4.64 21.63 0.88
CA ILE A 410 5.84 21.86 0.07
C ILE A 410 6.78 22.78 0.84
N HIS A 411 7.99 22.28 1.11
CA HIS A 411 9.07 23.00 1.77
C HIS A 411 10.08 23.44 0.72
N ASP A 412 10.48 24.71 0.76
CA ASP A 412 11.43 25.28 -0.20
C ASP A 412 12.84 25.33 0.38
N PHE A 413 13.71 24.47 -0.14
CA PHE A 413 15.12 24.41 0.18
C PHE A 413 15.97 24.65 -1.08
N SER A 414 15.50 25.47 -2.02
CA SER A 414 16.20 25.80 -3.27
C SER A 414 17.61 26.36 -3.07
N LYS A 415 17.91 26.88 -1.87
CA LYS A 415 19.25 27.36 -1.47
C LYS A 415 20.15 26.26 -0.90
N SER A 416 19.73 25.00 -0.89
CA SER A 416 20.45 23.86 -0.34
C SER A 416 21.89 23.74 -0.85
N SER A 417 22.13 24.14 -2.10
CA SER A 417 23.45 24.13 -2.75
C SER A 417 24.49 25.01 -2.07
N THR A 418 24.03 26.00 -1.30
CA THR A 418 24.90 26.89 -0.53
C THR A 418 25.21 26.37 0.87
N TRP A 419 24.57 25.29 1.31
CA TRP A 419 24.72 24.76 2.66
C TRP A 419 26.05 24.04 2.83
N THR A 420 26.78 24.45 3.85
CA THR A 420 28.00 23.79 4.30
C THR A 420 27.69 22.65 5.26
N ALA A 421 28.63 21.70 5.41
CA ALA A 421 28.44 20.56 6.31
C ALA A 421 28.14 21.03 7.75
N GLY A 422 26.97 20.64 8.26
CA GLY A 422 26.50 21.04 9.60
C GLY A 422 25.74 22.36 9.65
N THR A 423 25.30 22.91 8.51
CA THR A 423 24.24 23.92 8.47
C THR A 423 23.02 23.43 9.26
N SER A 424 22.42 24.33 10.03
CA SER A 424 21.17 24.10 10.76
C SER A 424 20.19 25.22 10.41
N LEU A 425 18.96 24.84 10.10
CA LEU A 425 17.86 25.73 9.76
C LEU A 425 17.04 26.06 11.00
N THR A 426 16.50 27.26 11.01
CA THR A 426 15.53 27.69 12.02
C THR A 426 14.15 27.08 11.76
N ASP A 427 13.31 27.05 12.80
CA ASP A 427 11.90 26.64 12.67
C ASP A 427 11.15 27.44 11.59
N ALA A 428 11.53 28.71 11.39
CA ALA A 428 10.94 29.56 10.36
C ALA A 428 11.31 29.10 8.94
N GLU A 429 12.56 28.66 8.73
CA GLU A 429 13.04 28.12 7.46
C GLU A 429 12.50 26.71 7.17
N MET A 430 12.14 25.96 8.22
CA MET A 430 11.48 24.66 8.11
C MET A 430 9.95 24.75 7.93
N LYS A 431 9.36 25.95 7.91
CA LYS A 431 7.92 26.09 7.63
C LYS A 431 7.61 25.75 6.17
N PRO A 432 6.49 25.07 5.92
CA PRO A 432 6.05 24.82 4.55
C PRO A 432 5.75 26.15 3.85
N SER A 433 6.27 26.30 2.64
CA SER A 433 5.97 27.42 1.76
C SER A 433 4.53 27.34 1.23
N ILE A 434 4.02 26.12 1.04
CA ILE A 434 2.69 25.83 0.50
C ILE A 434 2.06 24.70 1.31
N VAL A 435 0.76 24.80 1.56
CA VAL A 435 -0.07 23.75 2.17
C VAL A 435 -1.30 23.54 1.30
N ILE A 436 -1.45 22.33 0.76
CA ILE A 436 -2.54 21.93 -0.12
C ILE A 436 -3.45 20.98 0.66
N PRO A 437 -4.75 21.28 0.82
CA PRO A 437 -5.72 20.33 1.37
C PRO A 437 -5.83 19.10 0.46
N HIS A 438 -5.73 17.90 1.02
CA HIS A 438 -5.80 16.66 0.25
C HIS A 438 -6.27 15.49 1.12
N ASN A 439 -7.21 14.67 0.63
CA ASN A 439 -7.71 13.52 1.38
C ASN A 439 -6.70 12.38 1.42
N ASN A 440 -5.99 12.25 2.54
CA ASN A 440 -4.95 11.24 2.74
C ASN A 440 -5.45 10.04 3.58
N GLN A 441 -6.76 9.90 3.80
CA GLN A 441 -7.35 8.87 4.66
C GLN A 441 -7.53 7.51 3.94
N THR A 442 -6.42 6.86 3.60
CA THR A 442 -6.42 5.58 2.84
C THR A 442 -6.99 4.37 3.60
N GLY A 443 -7.06 4.46 4.93
CA GLY A 443 -7.44 3.33 5.77
C GLY A 443 -6.53 2.10 5.56
N ARG A 444 -7.10 0.90 5.72
CA ARG A 444 -6.35 -0.38 5.71
C ARG A 444 -6.11 -0.94 4.31
N TRP A 445 -7.06 -0.72 3.40
CA TRP A 445 -7.16 -1.46 2.14
C TRP A 445 -6.51 -0.75 0.97
N VAL A 446 -6.31 0.56 1.05
CA VAL A 446 -5.65 1.38 0.03
C VAL A 446 -4.19 1.61 0.43
N THR A 447 -3.28 1.57 -0.54
CA THR A 447 -1.86 1.90 -0.28
C THR A 447 -1.75 3.38 0.07
N ILE A 448 -0.85 3.70 1.01
CA ILE A 448 -0.68 5.08 1.49
C ILE A 448 -0.30 6.00 0.33
N LEU A 449 -0.99 7.13 0.21
CA LEU A 449 -0.75 8.11 -0.86
C LEU A 449 0.60 8.80 -0.64
N ARG A 450 1.33 9.00 -1.73
CA ARG A 450 2.63 9.65 -1.75
C ARG A 450 2.65 10.68 -2.87
N ALA A 451 3.08 11.89 -2.55
CA ALA A 451 3.48 12.84 -3.58
C ALA A 451 4.76 12.32 -4.25
N GLN A 452 4.77 12.26 -5.58
CA GLN A 452 5.92 11.80 -6.38
C GLN A 452 6.22 12.83 -7.47
N TRP A 453 7.38 13.48 -7.40
CA TRP A 453 7.82 14.43 -8.41
C TRP A 453 8.14 13.74 -9.74
N GLN A 454 7.87 14.43 -10.84
CA GLN A 454 8.50 14.10 -12.11
C GLN A 454 9.99 14.41 -12.02
N LEU A 455 10.84 13.46 -12.40
CA LEU A 455 12.29 13.56 -12.18
C LEU A 455 12.91 14.68 -13.04
N ASN A 456 12.61 14.67 -14.34
CA ASN A 456 13.23 15.52 -15.36
C ASN A 456 12.17 16.10 -16.32
N PRO A 457 11.29 17.01 -15.84
CA PRO A 457 10.30 17.68 -16.70
C PRO A 457 10.98 18.46 -17.85
N GLN A 458 10.57 18.22 -19.09
CA GLN A 458 11.19 18.84 -20.28
C GLN A 458 10.98 20.36 -20.37
N ASP A 459 9.90 20.87 -19.78
CA ASP A 459 9.59 22.31 -19.74
C ASP A 459 10.19 23.03 -18.52
N GLY A 460 10.94 22.31 -17.68
CA GLY A 460 11.54 22.85 -16.46
C GLY A 460 10.56 23.15 -15.32
N VAL A 461 9.26 22.89 -15.49
CA VAL A 461 8.25 23.14 -14.46
C VAL A 461 8.12 21.93 -13.55
N GLN A 462 8.62 22.07 -12.32
CA GLN A 462 8.52 21.04 -11.29
C GLN A 462 7.06 20.75 -10.94
N ARG A 463 6.68 19.47 -11.06
CA ARG A 463 5.33 18.96 -10.81
C ARG A 463 5.37 17.58 -10.18
N PHE A 464 4.36 17.26 -9.38
CA PHE A 464 4.21 15.94 -8.76
C PHE A 464 2.79 15.43 -8.94
N CYS A 465 2.66 14.10 -8.91
CA CYS A 465 1.38 13.41 -8.91
C CYS A 465 1.13 12.75 -7.55
N ILE A 466 -0.14 12.59 -7.19
CA ILE A 466 -0.58 11.87 -6.00
C ILE A 466 -1.96 11.25 -6.26
N GLY A 467 -2.20 10.02 -5.79
CA GLY A 467 -3.54 9.44 -5.85
C GLY A 467 -4.51 10.19 -4.95
N ASN A 468 -5.80 10.20 -5.28
CA ASN A 468 -6.86 10.87 -4.55
C ASN A 468 -7.98 9.87 -4.21
N MET A 469 -8.48 9.92 -2.97
CA MET A 469 -9.53 9.02 -2.47
C MET A 469 -10.86 9.08 -3.25
N ASN A 470 -11.10 10.13 -4.03
CA ASN A 470 -12.21 10.24 -4.98
C ASN A 470 -12.00 9.46 -6.29
N ARG A 471 -10.98 8.59 -6.36
CA ARG A 471 -10.61 7.76 -7.52
C ARG A 471 -9.98 8.54 -8.69
N PHE A 472 -9.20 9.57 -8.36
CA PHE A 472 -8.42 10.33 -9.32
C PHE A 472 -6.92 10.26 -9.00
N VAL A 473 -6.09 10.75 -9.92
CA VAL A 473 -4.71 11.17 -9.64
C VAL A 473 -4.63 12.68 -9.84
N ASP A 474 -4.29 13.41 -8.79
CA ASP A 474 -4.11 14.86 -8.88
C ASP A 474 -2.66 15.19 -9.27
N ILE A 475 -2.49 16.24 -10.08
CA ILE A 475 -1.20 16.78 -10.46
C ILE A 475 -1.10 18.22 -9.95
N TYR A 476 -0.02 18.55 -9.25
CA TYR A 476 0.25 19.90 -8.75
C TYR A 476 1.62 20.38 -9.18
N THR A 477 1.75 21.70 -9.38
CA THR A 477 3.06 22.35 -9.49
C THR A 477 3.74 22.47 -8.13
N ALA A 478 5.03 22.77 -8.16
CA ALA A 478 5.82 23.23 -7.03
C ALA A 478 5.26 24.45 -6.27
N LYS A 479 4.37 25.23 -6.90
CA LYS A 479 3.70 26.38 -6.29
C LYS A 479 2.34 26.02 -5.68
N GLY A 480 1.97 24.73 -5.68
CA GLY A 480 0.68 24.24 -5.22
C GLY A 480 -0.49 24.49 -6.15
N GLN A 481 -0.23 24.83 -7.41
CA GLN A 481 -1.29 25.04 -8.40
C GLN A 481 -1.68 23.68 -8.98
N GLN A 482 -2.96 23.31 -8.87
CA GLN A 482 -3.46 22.09 -9.50
C GLN A 482 -3.41 22.25 -11.03
N LEU A 483 -2.85 21.25 -11.70
CA LEU A 483 -2.70 21.17 -13.14
C LEU A 483 -3.74 20.26 -13.79
N ALA A 484 -4.07 19.15 -13.12
CA ALA A 484 -5.00 18.17 -13.63
C ALA A 484 -5.58 17.33 -12.48
N GLN A 485 -6.70 16.68 -12.79
CA GLN A 485 -7.29 15.62 -12.00
C GLN A 485 -7.62 14.45 -12.93
N LEU A 486 -6.66 13.53 -13.05
CA LEU A 486 -6.72 12.43 -13.99
C LEU A 486 -7.69 11.36 -13.50
N GLY A 487 -8.65 11.02 -14.35
CA GLY A 487 -9.67 10.01 -14.10
C GLY A 487 -10.09 9.38 -15.43
N GLY A 488 -11.22 8.70 -15.42
CA GLY A 488 -11.79 8.11 -16.63
C GLY A 488 -12.67 6.92 -16.30
N GLU A 489 -13.36 6.42 -17.33
CA GLU A 489 -14.18 5.22 -17.23
C GLU A 489 -13.30 3.98 -16.96
N GLY A 490 -13.89 2.90 -16.42
CA GLY A 490 -13.16 1.69 -16.05
C GLY A 490 -12.35 1.77 -14.74
N ILE A 491 -12.08 2.96 -14.20
CA ILE A 491 -11.40 3.13 -12.90
C ILE A 491 -12.38 2.83 -11.75
N THR A 492 -12.35 1.59 -11.26
CA THR A 492 -13.28 1.08 -10.23
C THR A 492 -12.73 1.15 -8.80
N ALA A 493 -11.44 1.44 -8.63
CA ALA A 493 -10.76 1.51 -7.35
C ALA A 493 -9.81 2.73 -7.30
N VAL A 494 -9.45 3.16 -6.09
CA VAL A 494 -8.55 4.31 -5.91
C VAL A 494 -7.17 4.02 -6.55
N PRO A 495 -6.71 4.82 -7.52
CA PRO A 495 -5.37 4.73 -8.10
C PRO A 495 -4.34 5.33 -7.12
N SER A 496 -4.05 4.57 -6.06
CA SER A 496 -3.38 5.07 -4.86
C SER A 496 -1.87 5.28 -4.97
N VAL A 497 -1.20 4.58 -5.87
CA VAL A 497 0.25 4.67 -6.06
C VAL A 497 0.48 5.23 -7.45
N ALA A 498 0.83 6.50 -7.57
CA ALA A 498 0.99 7.18 -8.85
C ALA A 498 2.45 7.61 -9.07
N LYS A 499 2.93 7.57 -10.32
CA LYS A 499 4.26 8.04 -10.70
C LYS A 499 4.25 8.55 -12.14
N PHE A 500 5.00 9.62 -12.39
CA PHE A 500 5.30 10.10 -13.74
C PHE A 500 6.34 9.22 -14.44
N HIS A 501 6.34 9.22 -15.77
CA HIS A 501 7.53 8.88 -16.53
C HIS A 501 8.64 9.90 -16.20
N PRO A 502 9.92 9.50 -16.10
CA PRO A 502 10.99 10.42 -15.69
C PRO A 502 11.07 11.71 -16.51
N THR A 503 10.79 11.64 -17.82
CA THR A 503 10.93 12.77 -18.76
C THR A 503 9.67 13.13 -19.53
N LEU A 504 8.69 12.22 -19.62
CA LEU A 504 7.48 12.40 -20.44
C LEU A 504 6.31 12.69 -19.51
N ASP A 505 5.24 13.28 -20.04
CA ASP A 505 4.08 13.66 -19.26
C ASP A 505 3.16 12.47 -18.89
N TRP A 506 3.52 11.26 -19.29
CA TRP A 506 2.80 10.02 -18.97
C TRP A 506 2.72 9.78 -17.46
N VAL A 507 1.57 9.31 -17.01
CA VAL A 507 1.30 8.99 -15.60
C VAL A 507 0.77 7.57 -15.49
N ALA A 508 1.42 6.75 -14.66
CA ALA A 508 0.95 5.43 -14.29
C ALA A 508 0.50 5.43 -12.84
N ALA A 509 -0.62 4.76 -12.56
CA ALA A 509 -1.10 4.56 -11.21
C ALA A 509 -1.59 3.13 -10.95
N GLY A 510 -1.29 2.63 -9.74
CA GLY A 510 -1.65 1.30 -9.29
C GLY A 510 -2.75 1.32 -8.24
N THR A 511 -3.66 0.35 -8.35
CA THR A 511 -4.81 0.21 -7.45
C THR A 511 -4.63 -0.88 -6.39
N ALA A 512 -5.51 -0.88 -5.39
CA ALA A 512 -5.57 -1.93 -4.36
C ALA A 512 -5.93 -3.33 -4.91
N SER A 513 -6.55 -3.39 -6.09
CA SER A 513 -6.88 -4.62 -6.78
C SER A 513 -5.79 -5.09 -7.75
N GLY A 514 -4.61 -4.46 -7.77
CA GLY A 514 -3.50 -4.89 -8.62
C GLY A 514 -3.62 -4.48 -10.09
N LYS A 515 -4.47 -3.49 -10.39
CA LYS A 515 -4.70 -2.99 -11.75
C LYS A 515 -3.97 -1.68 -12.02
N LEU A 516 -3.59 -1.47 -13.27
CA LEU A 516 -2.94 -0.26 -13.79
C LEU A 516 -3.98 0.71 -14.35
N CYS A 517 -3.83 2.00 -14.03
CA CYS A 517 -4.40 3.12 -14.76
C CYS A 517 -3.23 3.87 -15.40
N LEU A 518 -3.25 4.06 -16.72
CA LEU A 518 -2.17 4.71 -17.46
C LEU A 518 -2.77 5.84 -18.28
N TRP A 519 -2.26 7.06 -18.10
CA TRP A 519 -2.58 8.23 -18.90
C TRP A 519 -1.37 8.66 -19.72
N MET A 520 -1.55 8.93 -21.01
CA MET A 520 -0.45 9.27 -21.93
C MET A 520 -0.72 10.47 -22.82
#